data_AF-A0A520HFX3-F1
#
_entry.id   AF-A0A520HFX3-F1
#
_cell.length_a   1.000
_cell.length_b   1.000
_cell.length_c   1.000
_cell.angle_alpha   90.00
_cell.angle_beta   90.00
_cell.angle_gamma   90.00
#
_symmetry.space_group_name_H-M   'P 1'
#
loop_
_entity.id
_entity.type
_entity.pdbx_description
1 polymer ?
#
loop_
_entity_poly.entity_id
_entity_poly.type
_entity_poly.pdbx_seq_one_letter_code
_entity_poly.pdbx_strand_id
1 'polypeptide(L)'
;MGQAKPVLVPDVSQRAIDIAYSFTGAELLLFGAILYPGGRVPAGERPTDIVVVVKGPTQSILLREKEKVAGIWVNAEHARYRSAPSFYAIASSRPIGAIVDDRTRAIYELGLDSLQLSPTSSAPPEVQARFGRGLVDLKQRAGLYLEEPNAVQVTDGVLYRARVGIPARVPVGRFTAETFLIRDGRVLAAAVRDIDIRKSGFERFVARAAERSEV
;
A
#
# COMPACT_ATOMS: atom_id res chain seq x y z
N MET A 1 -16.97 32.38 4.16
CA MET A 1 -15.81 31.94 4.96
C MET A 1 -15.65 30.44 4.76
N GLY A 2 -14.50 29.97 4.25
CA GLY A 2 -14.28 28.53 4.08
C GLY A 2 -14.23 27.85 5.44
N GLN A 3 -15.02 26.80 5.66
CA GLN A 3 -14.90 26.00 6.88
C GLN A 3 -13.47 25.44 6.95
N ALA A 4 -12.81 25.61 8.10
CA ALA A 4 -11.52 24.97 8.33
C ALA A 4 -11.65 23.46 8.12
N LYS A 5 -10.64 22.83 7.52
CA LYS A 5 -10.64 21.39 7.27
C LYS A 5 -10.08 20.64 8.48
N PRO A 6 -10.53 19.40 8.74
CA PRO A 6 -9.89 18.54 9.73
C PRO A 6 -8.44 18.24 9.35
N VAL A 7 -7.64 17.87 10.35
CA VAL A 7 -6.22 17.50 10.20
C VAL A 7 -6.01 16.08 10.72
N LEU A 8 -5.22 15.29 9.99
CA LEU A 8 -4.77 13.98 10.45
C LEU A 8 -3.42 14.08 11.12
N VAL A 9 -3.28 13.42 12.27
CA VAL A 9 -2.00 13.26 12.98
C VAL A 9 -1.65 11.77 13.03
N PRO A 10 -1.15 11.19 11.92
CA PRO A 10 -0.72 9.79 11.88
C PRO A 10 0.64 9.59 12.54
N ASP A 11 0.85 8.38 13.04
CA ASP A 11 2.15 7.79 13.32
C ASP A 11 2.14 6.28 13.01
N VAL A 12 3.32 5.68 13.03
CA VAL A 12 3.54 4.25 12.79
C VAL A 12 4.32 3.65 13.95
N SER A 13 4.00 2.41 14.32
CA SER A 13 4.68 1.74 15.43
C SER A 13 6.18 1.58 15.21
N GLN A 14 6.60 1.47 13.94
CA GLN A 14 7.98 1.37 13.53
C GLN A 14 8.20 2.14 12.22
N ARG A 15 9.15 3.06 12.22
CA ARG A 15 9.58 3.80 11.03
C ARG A 15 10.72 3.12 10.27
N ALA A 16 11.35 2.12 10.88
CA ALA A 16 12.41 1.32 10.30
C ALA A 16 12.14 -0.16 10.59
N ILE A 17 12.15 -0.99 9.54
CA ILE A 17 11.98 -2.45 9.63
C ILE A 17 13.26 -3.11 9.12
N ASP A 18 13.92 -3.86 10.00
CA ASP A 18 15.17 -4.54 9.72
C ASP A 18 14.92 -6.01 9.36
N ILE A 19 15.09 -6.35 8.07
CA ILE A 19 14.91 -7.71 7.54
C ILE A 19 16.21 -8.50 7.72
N ALA A 20 16.26 -9.35 8.74
CA ALA A 20 17.32 -10.35 8.93
C ALA A 20 17.04 -11.64 8.15
N TYR A 21 18.01 -12.56 8.08
CA TYR A 21 17.85 -13.86 7.39
C TYR A 21 16.67 -14.70 7.89
N SER A 22 16.29 -14.53 9.16
CA SER A 22 15.16 -15.21 9.82
C SER A 22 13.85 -14.41 9.80
N PHE A 23 13.74 -13.35 8.99
CA PHE A 23 12.54 -12.52 8.95
C PHE A 23 11.35 -13.30 8.39
N THR A 24 10.31 -13.48 9.21
CA THR A 24 9.09 -14.21 8.85
C THR A 24 7.93 -13.29 8.45
N GLY A 25 8.18 -11.99 8.36
CA GLY A 25 7.16 -10.95 8.24
C GLY A 25 7.02 -10.13 9.52
N ALA A 26 6.26 -9.04 9.44
CA ALA A 26 5.94 -8.17 10.56
C ALA A 26 4.51 -7.65 10.43
N GLU A 27 3.91 -7.24 11.55
CA GLU A 27 2.68 -6.44 11.53
C GLU A 27 3.04 -4.99 11.80
N LEU A 28 2.67 -4.10 10.87
CA LEU A 28 2.83 -2.66 11.05
C LEU A 28 1.53 -2.08 11.60
N LEU A 29 1.59 -1.49 12.81
CA LEU A 29 0.47 -0.75 13.38
C LEU A 29 0.58 0.71 12.94
N LEU A 30 -0.44 1.18 12.22
CA LEU A 30 -0.62 2.57 11.84
C LEU A 30 -1.74 3.14 12.68
N PHE A 31 -1.53 4.29 13.30
CA PHE A 31 -2.49 4.86 14.23
C PHE A 31 -2.41 6.37 14.23
N GLY A 32 -3.42 7.02 14.78
CA GLY A 32 -3.38 8.47 14.90
C GLY A 32 -4.69 9.06 15.40
N ALA A 33 -4.73 10.38 15.37
CA ALA A 33 -5.89 11.16 15.74
C ALA A 33 -6.39 12.03 14.58
N ILE A 34 -7.68 12.33 14.62
CA ILE A 34 -8.36 13.28 13.74
C ILE A 34 -8.62 14.55 14.56
N LEU A 35 -8.03 15.66 14.16
CA LEU A 35 -8.26 16.96 14.76
C LEU A 35 -9.32 17.70 13.96
N TYR A 36 -10.54 17.76 14.49
CA TYR A 36 -11.62 18.52 13.87
C TYR A 36 -11.54 20.01 14.22
N PRO A 37 -11.96 20.89 13.30
CA PRO A 37 -12.10 22.32 13.58
C PRO A 37 -12.96 22.56 14.82
N GLY A 38 -12.49 23.41 15.73
CA GLY A 38 -13.20 23.71 16.97
C GLY A 38 -13.31 22.53 17.96
N GLY A 39 -12.57 21.44 17.74
CA GLY A 39 -12.50 20.29 18.64
C GLY A 39 -13.77 19.44 18.70
N ARG A 40 -14.69 19.59 17.74
CA ARG A 40 -15.98 18.89 17.71
C ARG A 40 -16.03 17.89 16.57
N VAL A 41 -16.34 16.64 16.88
CA VAL A 41 -16.67 15.63 15.87
C VAL A 41 -17.90 16.12 15.10
N PRO A 42 -17.92 16.09 13.76
CA PRO A 42 -19.01 16.71 13.03
C PRO A 42 -20.28 15.87 13.18
N ALA A 43 -21.39 16.55 13.47
CA ALA A 43 -22.68 15.97 13.79
C ALA A 43 -23.32 15.20 12.61
N GLY A 44 -24.27 14.32 12.93
CA GLY A 44 -25.03 13.52 11.97
C GLY A 44 -24.60 12.04 11.93
N GLU A 45 -25.43 11.22 11.30
CA GLU A 45 -25.29 9.75 11.28
C GLU A 45 -24.23 9.25 10.28
N ARG A 46 -23.69 10.14 9.45
CA ARG A 46 -22.71 9.77 8.42
C ARG A 46 -21.40 9.35 9.08
N PRO A 47 -20.90 8.13 8.83
CA PRO A 47 -19.69 7.63 9.45
C PRO A 47 -18.48 8.45 9.02
N THR A 48 -17.49 8.52 9.91
CA THR A 48 -16.15 8.96 9.56
C THR A 48 -15.36 7.74 9.14
N ASP A 49 -14.84 7.76 7.92
CA ASP A 49 -14.05 6.67 7.38
C ASP A 49 -12.58 7.02 7.32
N ILE A 50 -11.75 6.02 7.56
CA ILE A 50 -10.31 6.08 7.39
C ILE A 50 -9.91 5.00 6.40
N VAL A 51 -9.07 5.40 5.44
CA VAL A 51 -8.41 4.48 4.52
C VAL A 51 -6.91 4.71 4.65
N VAL A 52 -6.16 3.63 4.83
CA VAL A 52 -4.70 3.64 4.93
C VAL A 52 -4.14 2.87 3.75
N VAL A 53 -3.24 3.48 3.00
CA VAL A 53 -2.56 2.89 1.84
C VAL A 53 -1.07 2.81 2.11
N VAL A 54 -0.52 1.60 2.11
CA VAL A 54 0.91 1.36 2.25
C VAL A 54 1.50 1.00 0.89
N LYS A 55 2.42 1.82 0.37
CA LYS A 55 3.08 1.61 -0.93
C LYS A 55 4.57 1.41 -0.75
N GLY A 56 5.11 0.37 -1.35
CA GLY A 56 6.55 0.16 -1.47
C GLY A 56 7.16 0.95 -2.64
N PRO A 57 8.50 0.91 -2.79
CA PRO A 57 9.19 1.61 -3.87
C PRO A 57 8.66 1.15 -5.23
N THR A 58 8.58 2.08 -6.19
CA THR A 58 8.16 1.76 -7.56
C THR A 58 9.28 1.06 -8.31
N GLN A 59 8.91 0.10 -9.17
CA GLN A 59 9.84 -0.68 -9.99
C GLN A 59 9.38 -0.73 -11.45
N SER A 60 10.35 -0.79 -12.36
CA SER A 60 10.09 -1.20 -13.74
C SER A 60 10.06 -2.71 -13.82
N ILE A 61 9.06 -3.27 -14.49
CA ILE A 61 8.86 -4.70 -14.59
C ILE A 61 8.56 -5.11 -16.03
N LEU A 62 8.96 -6.35 -16.37
CA LEU A 62 8.60 -7.02 -17.61
C LEU A 62 7.70 -8.21 -17.26
N LEU A 63 6.41 -8.07 -17.55
CA LEU A 63 5.42 -9.12 -17.36
C LEU A 63 5.35 -9.99 -18.60
N ARG A 64 5.33 -11.31 -18.43
CA ARG A 64 5.16 -12.29 -19.50
C ARG A 64 3.91 -13.11 -19.25
N GLU A 65 3.10 -13.25 -20.28
CA GLU A 65 1.92 -14.10 -20.27
C GLU A 65 2.32 -15.49 -20.77
N LYS A 66 2.00 -16.51 -19.96
CA LYS A 66 2.16 -17.91 -20.36
C LYS A 66 0.86 -18.43 -20.92
N GLU A 67 0.92 -19.00 -22.11
CA GLU A 67 -0.22 -19.65 -22.77
C GLU A 67 0.08 -21.13 -22.98
N LYS A 68 -0.95 -21.97 -22.93
CA LYS A 68 -0.81 -23.40 -23.20
C LYS A 68 -1.23 -23.69 -24.64
N VAL A 69 -0.25 -23.91 -25.51
CA VAL A 69 -0.46 -24.20 -26.93
C VAL A 69 -0.05 -25.64 -27.20
N ALA A 70 -0.95 -26.44 -27.79
CA ALA A 70 -0.72 -27.86 -28.09
C ALA A 70 -0.15 -28.68 -26.91
N GLY A 71 -0.58 -28.37 -25.68
CA GLY A 71 -0.14 -29.06 -24.46
C GLY A 71 1.11 -28.48 -23.79
N ILE A 72 1.82 -27.55 -24.44
CA ILE A 72 3.09 -26.98 -23.97
C ILE A 72 2.89 -25.53 -23.51
N TRP A 73 3.52 -25.15 -22.40
CA TRP A 73 3.54 -23.75 -21.94
C TRP A 73 4.54 -22.94 -22.73
N VAL A 74 4.07 -21.92 -23.43
CA VAL A 74 4.90 -20.99 -24.19
C VAL A 74 4.74 -19.57 -23.64
N ASN A 75 5.80 -18.77 -23.73
CA ASN A 75 5.71 -17.33 -23.46
C ASN A 75 5.09 -16.68 -24.70
N ALA A 76 3.79 -16.41 -24.67
CA ALA A 76 3.05 -15.93 -25.84
C ALA A 76 3.26 -14.43 -26.04
N GLU A 77 2.92 -13.63 -25.03
CA GLU A 77 2.99 -12.17 -25.09
C GLU A 77 3.71 -11.59 -23.87
N HIS A 78 4.11 -10.32 -23.95
CA HIS A 78 4.74 -9.60 -22.85
C HIS A 78 4.33 -8.13 -22.81
N ALA A 79 4.33 -7.56 -21.61
CA ALA A 79 4.10 -6.13 -21.38
C ALA A 79 5.17 -5.58 -20.44
N ARG A 80 5.66 -4.36 -20.73
CA ARG A 80 6.60 -3.65 -19.87
C ARG A 80 5.89 -2.52 -19.14
N TYR A 81 6.10 -2.43 -17.84
CA TYR A 81 5.66 -1.30 -17.02
C TYR A 81 6.87 -0.46 -16.60
N ARG A 82 6.75 0.85 -16.74
CA ARG A 82 7.75 1.83 -16.29
C ARG A 82 7.75 1.93 -14.77
N SER A 83 6.57 1.91 -14.17
CA SER A 83 6.38 1.98 -12.72
C SER A 83 5.20 1.11 -12.30
N ALA A 84 5.47 0.24 -11.32
CA ALA A 84 4.49 -0.47 -10.52
C ALA A 84 5.00 -0.51 -9.07
N PRO A 85 4.16 -0.27 -8.05
CA PRO A 85 4.57 -0.42 -6.65
C PRO A 85 5.08 -1.84 -6.38
N SER A 86 6.19 -1.94 -5.66
CA SER A 86 6.75 -3.24 -5.27
C SER A 86 5.92 -3.98 -4.22
N PHE A 87 5.14 -3.21 -3.44
CA PHE A 87 4.15 -3.63 -2.48
C PHE A 87 3.02 -2.60 -2.48
N TYR A 88 1.78 -3.06 -2.29
CA TYR A 88 0.61 -2.22 -2.12
C TYR A 88 -0.34 -2.90 -1.14
N ALA A 89 -0.67 -2.26 -0.04
CA ALA A 89 -1.73 -2.72 0.84
C ALA A 89 -2.69 -1.58 1.14
N ILE A 90 -3.98 -1.87 1.13
CA ILE A 90 -5.01 -0.92 1.52
C ILE A 90 -5.85 -1.50 2.64
N ALA A 91 -5.93 -0.78 3.74
CA ALA A 91 -6.80 -1.08 4.88
C ALA A 91 -7.86 0.01 4.99
N SER A 92 -9.12 -0.37 5.17
CA SER A 92 -10.21 0.60 5.28
C SER A 92 -11.17 0.30 6.43
N SER A 93 -11.89 1.32 6.92
CA SER A 93 -12.88 1.17 7.99
C SER A 93 -14.12 0.38 7.55
N ARG A 94 -14.45 0.45 6.26
CA ARG A 94 -15.56 -0.23 5.58
C ARG A 94 -15.13 -0.63 4.16
N PRO A 95 -15.86 -1.48 3.42
CA PRO A 95 -15.53 -1.75 2.02
C PRO A 95 -15.39 -0.46 1.20
N ILE A 96 -14.33 -0.33 0.41
CA ILE A 96 -13.98 0.95 -0.28
C ILE A 96 -15.12 1.45 -1.17
N GLY A 97 -15.81 0.56 -1.88
CA GLY A 97 -16.96 0.92 -2.71
C GLY A 97 -18.18 1.45 -1.94
N ALA A 98 -18.21 1.29 -0.61
CA ALA A 98 -19.21 1.91 0.28
C ALA A 98 -18.72 3.20 0.95
N ILE A 99 -17.43 3.55 0.76
CA ILE A 99 -16.80 4.76 1.30
C ILE A 99 -16.74 5.85 0.22
N VAL A 100 -16.32 5.51 -1.00
CA VAL A 100 -16.05 6.44 -2.10
C VAL A 100 -16.57 5.93 -3.45
N ASP A 101 -16.83 6.87 -4.37
CA ASP A 101 -17.19 6.57 -5.76
C ASP A 101 -15.96 6.22 -6.62
N ASP A 102 -16.19 5.65 -7.81
CA ASP A 102 -15.13 5.22 -8.72
C ASP A 102 -14.19 6.36 -9.12
N ARG A 103 -14.73 7.57 -9.24
CA ARG A 103 -13.94 8.77 -9.55
C ARG A 103 -12.93 9.05 -8.44
N THR A 104 -13.37 9.06 -7.19
CA THR A 104 -12.51 9.30 -6.04
C THR A 104 -11.52 8.16 -5.87
N ARG A 105 -11.94 6.91 -6.08
CA ARG A 105 -11.04 5.76 -6.09
C ARG A 105 -9.91 5.90 -7.12
N ALA A 106 -10.21 6.34 -8.33
CA ALA A 106 -9.20 6.56 -9.37
C ALA A 106 -8.23 7.70 -9.03
N ILE A 107 -8.73 8.81 -8.48
CA ILE A 107 -7.91 9.99 -8.11
C ILE A 107 -6.91 9.65 -7.00
N TYR A 108 -7.35 8.92 -5.98
CA TYR A 108 -6.54 8.61 -4.80
C TYR A 108 -5.96 7.19 -4.83
N GLU A 109 -6.13 6.47 -5.94
CA GLU A 109 -5.70 5.07 -6.14
C GLU A 109 -6.19 4.15 -5.01
N LEU A 110 -7.47 4.26 -4.63
CA LEU A 110 -8.07 3.47 -3.56
C LEU A 110 -8.61 2.15 -4.11
N GLY A 111 -7.87 1.09 -3.85
CA GLY A 111 -8.13 -0.26 -4.30
C GLY A 111 -7.27 -0.65 -5.50
N LEU A 112 -7.07 -1.94 -5.65
CA LEU A 112 -6.24 -2.59 -6.66
C LEU A 112 -6.75 -2.33 -8.08
N ASP A 113 -8.07 -2.28 -8.26
CA ASP A 113 -8.69 -1.96 -9.56
C ASP A 113 -8.50 -0.50 -9.96
N SER A 114 -8.11 0.36 -9.03
CA SER A 114 -7.84 1.80 -9.24
C SER A 114 -6.35 2.12 -9.23
N LEU A 115 -5.48 1.11 -9.17
CA LEU A 115 -4.04 1.28 -9.15
C LEU A 115 -3.56 1.79 -10.52
N GLN A 116 -2.93 2.96 -10.52
CA GLN A 116 -2.39 3.52 -11.77
C GLN A 116 -1.05 2.86 -12.09
N LEU A 117 -1.11 1.89 -13.00
CA LEU A 117 0.08 1.27 -13.58
C LEU A 117 0.51 2.05 -14.82
N SER A 118 1.82 2.20 -15.04
CA SER A 118 2.34 2.94 -16.19
C SER A 118 2.94 1.99 -17.25
N PRO A 119 2.14 1.46 -18.18
CA PRO A 119 2.65 0.63 -19.27
C PRO A 119 3.55 1.43 -20.21
N THR A 120 4.54 0.78 -20.83
CA THR A 120 5.47 1.40 -21.78
C THR A 120 5.03 1.19 -23.24
N SER A 121 4.21 0.18 -23.51
CA SER A 121 3.75 -0.18 -24.85
C SER A 121 2.48 0.58 -25.23
N SER A 122 2.38 1.00 -26.50
CA SER A 122 1.16 1.55 -27.12
C SER A 122 0.13 0.46 -27.49
N ALA A 123 0.06 -0.61 -26.69
CA ALA A 123 -0.87 -1.72 -26.94
C ALA A 123 -2.33 -1.22 -26.87
N PRO A 124 -3.29 -1.89 -27.54
CA PRO A 124 -4.70 -1.55 -27.42
C PRO A 124 -5.19 -1.54 -25.96
N PRO A 125 -6.17 -0.70 -25.59
CA PRO A 125 -6.66 -0.60 -24.20
C PRO A 125 -7.07 -1.94 -23.58
N GLU A 126 -7.68 -2.84 -24.35
CA GLU A 126 -8.08 -4.17 -23.90
C GLU A 126 -6.88 -5.06 -23.51
N VAL A 127 -5.78 -4.95 -24.26
CA VAL A 127 -4.53 -5.67 -23.96
C VAL A 127 -3.89 -5.08 -22.71
N GLN A 128 -3.85 -3.75 -22.58
CA GLN A 128 -3.34 -3.09 -21.37
C GLN A 128 -4.14 -3.49 -20.12
N ALA A 129 -5.47 -3.55 -20.21
CA ALA A 129 -6.34 -3.98 -19.12
C ALA A 129 -6.15 -5.47 -18.77
N ARG A 130 -5.97 -6.34 -19.77
CA ARG A 130 -5.65 -7.77 -19.56
C ARG A 130 -4.35 -7.93 -18.77
N PHE A 131 -3.27 -7.30 -19.24
CA PHE A 131 -1.96 -7.36 -18.56
C PHE A 131 -1.99 -6.69 -17.18
N GLY A 132 -2.74 -5.59 -17.02
CA GLY A 132 -2.90 -4.91 -15.73
C GLY A 132 -3.54 -5.82 -14.69
N ARG A 133 -4.66 -6.47 -15.04
CA ARG A 133 -5.31 -7.46 -14.17
C ARG A 133 -4.40 -8.65 -13.87
N GLY A 134 -3.69 -9.17 -14.86
CA GLY A 134 -2.73 -10.26 -14.67
C GLY A 134 -1.56 -9.89 -13.75
N LEU A 135 -1.09 -8.64 -13.80
CA LEU A 135 -0.08 -8.14 -12.88
C LEU A 135 -0.59 -8.09 -11.44
N VAL A 136 -1.76 -7.49 -11.24
CA VAL A 136 -2.39 -7.35 -9.92
C VAL A 136 -2.62 -8.74 -9.32
N ASP A 137 -3.20 -9.67 -10.08
CA ASP A 137 -3.43 -11.05 -9.69
C ASP A 137 -2.13 -11.78 -9.31
N LEU A 138 -1.06 -11.63 -10.12
CA LEU A 138 0.25 -12.17 -9.79
C LEU A 138 0.81 -11.62 -8.46
N LYS A 139 0.66 -10.32 -8.21
CA LYS A 139 1.12 -9.67 -6.98
C LYS A 139 0.27 -10.02 -5.77
N GLN A 140 -1.04 -10.22 -5.93
CA GLN A 140 -1.94 -10.70 -4.89
C GLN A 140 -1.57 -12.12 -4.46
N ARG A 141 -1.37 -13.06 -5.41
CA ARG A 141 -0.91 -14.42 -5.09
C ARG A 141 0.45 -14.45 -4.38
N ALA A 142 1.30 -13.47 -4.65
CA ALA A 142 2.58 -13.32 -3.97
C ALA A 142 2.47 -12.68 -2.57
N GLY A 143 1.27 -12.25 -2.15
CA GLY A 143 1.02 -11.53 -0.90
C GLY A 143 1.57 -10.10 -0.89
N LEU A 144 1.89 -9.54 -2.05
CA LEU A 144 2.46 -8.20 -2.16
C LEU A 144 1.40 -7.13 -2.36
N TYR A 145 0.26 -7.50 -2.96
CA TYR A 145 -0.91 -6.64 -3.17
C TYR A 145 -2.07 -7.15 -2.31
N LEU A 146 -2.60 -6.30 -1.42
CA LEU A 146 -3.57 -6.66 -0.39
C LEU A 146 -4.69 -5.62 -0.33
N GLU A 147 -5.93 -6.07 -0.19
CA GLU A 147 -7.06 -5.25 0.22
C GLU A 147 -7.70 -5.83 1.48
N GLU A 148 -7.78 -5.02 2.53
CA GLU A 148 -8.25 -5.43 3.84
C GLU A 148 -9.41 -4.52 4.29
N PRO A 149 -10.64 -4.77 3.80
CA PRO A 149 -11.81 -4.02 4.24
C PRO A 149 -12.12 -4.33 5.71
N ASN A 150 -12.57 -3.31 6.44
CA ASN A 150 -12.85 -3.37 7.89
C ASN A 150 -11.60 -3.61 8.76
N ALA A 151 -10.39 -3.42 8.22
CA ALA A 151 -9.14 -3.53 8.98
C ALA A 151 -8.75 -2.24 9.72
N VAL A 152 -9.48 -1.15 9.50
CA VAL A 152 -9.31 0.09 10.26
C VAL A 152 -10.41 0.24 11.30
N GLN A 153 -10.01 0.41 12.56
CA GLN A 153 -10.93 0.74 13.63
C GLN A 153 -10.88 2.24 13.91
N VAL A 154 -12.05 2.88 13.93
CA VAL A 154 -12.21 4.27 14.36
C VAL A 154 -12.94 4.28 15.70
N THR A 155 -12.35 4.91 16.72
CA THR A 155 -12.90 5.00 18.07
C THR A 155 -13.33 6.43 18.35
N ASP A 156 -14.58 6.60 18.82
CA ASP A 156 -15.21 7.88 19.15
C ASP A 156 -15.16 8.92 18.02
N GLY A 157 -14.96 8.47 16.77
CA GLY A 157 -14.78 9.33 15.61
C GLY A 157 -13.49 10.15 15.61
N VAL A 158 -12.56 9.95 16.56
CA VAL A 158 -11.38 10.79 16.74
C VAL A 158 -10.06 10.04 16.70
N LEU A 159 -10.03 8.78 17.15
CA LEU A 159 -8.83 7.95 17.08
C LEU A 159 -9.02 6.88 16.01
N TYR A 160 -7.94 6.51 15.35
CA TYR A 160 -7.95 5.37 14.45
C TYR A 160 -6.72 4.49 14.62
N ARG A 161 -6.89 3.22 14.29
CA ARG A 161 -5.80 2.24 14.19
C ARG A 161 -6.05 1.28 13.04
N ALA A 162 -4.99 0.90 12.35
CA ALA A 162 -4.96 -0.06 11.27
C ALA A 162 -3.75 -0.98 11.46
N ARG A 163 -3.92 -2.25 11.14
CA ARG A 163 -2.83 -3.23 11.09
C ARG A 163 -2.62 -3.63 9.65
N VAL A 164 -1.39 -3.56 9.19
CA VAL A 164 -1.01 -3.96 7.84
C VAL A 164 0.08 -5.02 7.94
N GLY A 165 -0.17 -6.18 7.34
CA GLY A 165 0.81 -7.26 7.27
C GLY A 165 1.93 -6.94 6.28
N ILE A 166 3.18 -7.05 6.75
CA ILE A 166 4.38 -6.96 5.93
C ILE A 166 4.90 -8.39 5.70
N PRO A 167 4.83 -8.94 4.47
CA PRO A 167 5.19 -10.33 4.21
C PRO A 167 6.71 -10.55 4.32
N ALA A 168 7.13 -11.78 4.61
CA ALA A 168 8.54 -12.16 4.67
C ALA A 168 9.33 -11.84 3.38
N ARG A 169 8.64 -11.86 2.23
CA ARG A 169 9.21 -11.57 0.89
C ARG A 169 9.06 -10.11 0.48
N VAL A 170 8.73 -9.20 1.41
CA VAL A 170 8.61 -7.78 1.09
C VAL A 170 9.94 -7.24 0.53
N PRO A 171 9.90 -6.46 -0.56
CA PRO A 171 11.10 -5.80 -1.08
C PRO A 171 11.64 -4.75 -0.11
N VAL A 172 12.97 -4.56 -0.12
CA VAL A 172 13.61 -3.48 0.62
C VAL A 172 13.47 -2.13 -0.10
N GLY A 173 13.47 -1.05 0.66
CA GLY A 173 13.44 0.32 0.18
C GLY A 173 12.53 1.21 1.02
N ARG A 174 12.23 2.40 0.49
CA ARG A 174 11.34 3.37 1.14
C ARG A 174 9.89 3.09 0.81
N PHE A 175 9.09 2.99 1.86
CA PHE A 175 7.65 2.81 1.83
C PHE A 175 6.96 4.08 2.29
N THR A 176 5.75 4.29 1.83
CA THR A 176 4.86 5.34 2.33
C THR A 176 3.61 4.71 2.91
N ALA A 177 3.14 5.26 4.02
CA ALA A 177 1.84 5.02 4.59
C ALA A 177 1.01 6.31 4.47
N GLU A 178 0.07 6.31 3.55
CA GLU A 178 -0.83 7.43 3.31
C GLU A 178 -2.18 7.16 3.95
N THR A 179 -2.61 8.04 4.83
CA THR A 179 -3.91 7.96 5.51
C THR A 179 -4.85 9.01 4.94
N PHE A 180 -6.04 8.60 4.56
CA PHE A 180 -7.12 9.44 4.05
C PHE A 180 -8.27 9.48 5.05
N LEU A 181 -8.71 10.69 5.39
CA LEU A 181 -9.93 10.95 6.13
C LEU A 181 -11.05 11.21 5.14
N ILE A 182 -12.07 10.36 5.16
CA ILE A 182 -13.17 10.41 4.20
C ILE A 182 -14.50 10.58 4.94
N ARG A 183 -15.35 11.43 4.39
CA ARG A 183 -16.76 11.53 4.78
C ARG A 183 -17.59 11.83 3.55
N ASP A 184 -18.73 11.14 3.41
CA ASP A 184 -19.67 11.33 2.30
C ASP A 184 -19.03 11.21 0.91
N GLY A 185 -18.16 10.21 0.73
CA GLY A 185 -17.45 10.01 -0.54
C GLY A 185 -16.35 11.03 -0.81
N ARG A 186 -16.05 11.96 0.10
CA ARG A 186 -15.09 13.04 -0.11
C ARG A 186 -13.90 12.91 0.83
N VAL A 187 -12.70 12.97 0.27
CA VAL A 187 -11.46 13.10 1.04
C VAL A 187 -11.39 14.50 1.66
N LEU A 188 -11.44 14.55 3.00
CA LEU A 188 -11.39 15.79 3.78
C LEU A 188 -9.95 16.17 4.14
N ALA A 189 -9.11 15.16 4.40
CA ALA A 189 -7.69 15.32 4.73
C ALA A 189 -6.89 14.08 4.29
N ALA A 190 -5.60 14.28 4.02
CA ALA A 190 -4.64 13.22 3.78
C ALA A 190 -3.36 13.52 4.55
N ALA A 191 -2.66 12.48 5.00
CA ALA A 191 -1.36 12.61 5.65
C ALA A 191 -0.48 11.40 5.37
N VAL A 192 0.83 11.62 5.19
CA VAL A 192 1.80 10.58 4.81
C VAL A 192 2.83 10.38 5.93
N ARG A 193 3.23 9.12 6.12
CA ARG A 193 4.39 8.73 6.92
C ARG A 193 5.31 7.84 6.11
N ASP A 194 6.60 8.13 6.18
CA ASP A 194 7.63 7.32 5.54
C ASP A 194 8.04 6.18 6.47
N ILE A 195 8.28 5.01 5.86
CA ILE A 195 8.78 3.81 6.53
C ILE A 195 9.97 3.30 5.72
N ASP A 196 11.07 2.99 6.37
CA ASP A 196 12.27 2.43 5.72
C ASP A 196 12.36 0.93 6.00
N ILE A 197 12.42 0.11 4.95
CA ILE A 197 12.62 -1.33 5.07
C ILE A 197 14.00 -1.66 4.51
N ARG A 198 14.89 -2.15 5.36
CA ARG A 198 16.29 -2.42 5.01
C ARG A 198 16.71 -3.83 5.40
N LYS A 199 17.72 -4.37 4.70
CA LYS A 199 18.33 -5.64 5.10
C LYS A 199 19.23 -5.41 6.29
N SER A 200 19.09 -6.20 7.34
CA SER A 200 20.07 -6.25 8.42
C SER A 200 20.96 -7.48 8.27
N GLY A 201 22.25 -7.35 8.56
CA GLY A 201 23.13 -8.52 8.73
C GLY A 201 24.41 -8.55 7.89
N PHE A 202 24.61 -7.66 6.92
CA PHE A 202 25.95 -7.50 6.32
C PHE A 202 26.91 -6.83 7.32
N GLU A 203 26.44 -5.85 8.09
CA GLU A 203 27.31 -5.16 9.07
C GLU A 203 27.77 -6.10 10.18
N ARG A 204 26.92 -7.05 10.60
CA ARG A 204 27.26 -8.05 11.63
C ARG A 204 28.26 -9.10 11.11
N PHE A 205 28.22 -9.43 9.81
CA PHE A 205 29.23 -10.29 9.19
C PHE A 205 30.58 -9.57 9.10
N VAL A 206 30.60 -8.31 8.64
CA VAL A 206 31.84 -7.51 8.55
C VAL A 206 32.43 -7.25 9.94
N ALA A 207 31.62 -6.90 10.94
CA ALA A 207 32.10 -6.71 12.31
C ALA A 207 32.73 -8.00 12.88
N ARG A 208 32.08 -9.16 12.71
CA ARG A 208 32.64 -10.44 13.14
C ARG A 208 33.84 -10.90 12.30
N ALA A 209 33.92 -10.52 11.04
CA ALA A 209 35.07 -10.84 10.18
C ALA A 209 36.29 -9.99 10.57
N ALA A 210 36.08 -8.69 10.85
CA ALA A 210 37.11 -7.77 11.32
C ALA A 210 37.68 -8.20 12.68
N GLU A 211 36.82 -8.55 13.65
CA GLU A 211 37.25 -9.11 14.95
C GLU A 211 38.03 -10.42 14.82
N ARG A 212 37.82 -11.21 13.75
CA ARG A 212 38.55 -12.46 13.50
C ARG A 212 39.84 -12.29 12.72
N SER A 213 40.04 -11.15 12.06
CA SER A 213 41.26 -10.82 11.32
C SER A 213 42.26 -10.01 12.12
N GLU A 214 41.92 -9.60 13.35
CA GLU A 214 42.82 -8.95 14.31
C GLU A 214 43.56 -9.96 15.24
N VAL A 215 43.64 -11.24 14.86
CA VAL A 215 44.41 -12.29 15.57
C VAL A 215 45.45 -12.93 14.66
#